data_AF-X0WWV4-F1
#
_entry.id   AF-X0WWV4-F1
#
_cell.length_a   1.000
_cell.length_b   1.000
_cell.length_c   1.000
_cell.angle_alpha   90.00
_cell.angle_beta   90.00
_cell.angle_gamma   90.00
#
_symmetry.space_group_name_H-M   'P 1'
#
loop_
_entity.id
_entity.type
_entity.pdbx_description
1 polymer ?
#
loop_
_entity_poly.entity_id
_entity_poly.type
_entity_poly.pdbx_seq_one_letter_code
_entity_poly.pdbx_strand_id
1 'polypeptide(L)'
;SKVKKAKSSRTPKPEMILPFCGEIVADWCCAVRLNHGLHTQCTNGKVSGSDYCKTCSKAASNSATDKPPYGDIRERAQAEVLSYRDPKGRQTMPYANVAEKLKLDLQKAVSVAAARGWQIPAEHLVKRSVKRGRPGKSAAVSDTDSDSSSSSKKKKKLLKVKKAKSQSDLIAKLVAEAGEQLLGEESSGESEAESVSSAASTASKAELKAAKKAKKLAEKEAAKAAKLAEKEAAKAAKLAEKEAAKAAKDAE
;
A
#
# COMPACT_ATOMS: atom_id res chain seq x y z
N SER A 1 -16.52 37.59 -19.37
CA SER A 1 -15.18 37.39 -19.98
C SER A 1 -14.63 36.01 -19.65
N LYS A 2 -14.54 35.11 -20.64
CA LYS A 2 -14.01 33.76 -20.44
C LYS A 2 -12.48 33.85 -20.49
N VAL A 3 -11.86 33.89 -19.31
CA VAL A 3 -10.39 33.92 -19.17
C VAL A 3 -9.82 32.69 -19.89
N LYS A 4 -9.14 32.92 -21.02
CA LYS A 4 -8.42 31.88 -21.76
C LYS A 4 -7.30 31.39 -20.86
N LYS A 5 -7.45 30.17 -20.34
CA LYS A 5 -6.44 29.50 -19.53
C LYS A 5 -5.16 29.36 -20.36
N ALA A 6 -4.10 30.05 -19.94
CA ALA A 6 -2.78 29.92 -20.56
C ALA A 6 -2.39 28.44 -20.60
N LYS A 7 -2.01 27.94 -21.79
CA LYS A 7 -1.48 26.58 -21.95
C LYS A 7 -0.12 26.55 -21.24
N SER A 8 -0.07 25.98 -20.04
CA SER A 8 1.20 25.80 -19.33
C SER A 8 2.08 24.85 -20.14
N SER A 9 3.29 25.28 -20.52
CA SER A 9 4.32 24.48 -21.15
C SER A 9 4.83 23.42 -20.19
N ARG A 10 4.06 22.34 -19.99
CA ARG A 10 4.44 21.27 -19.06
C ARG A 10 5.49 20.38 -19.70
N THR A 11 6.57 20.12 -18.98
CA THR A 11 7.54 19.09 -19.33
C THR A 11 6.86 17.75 -19.69
N PRO A 12 7.16 17.17 -20.86
CA PRO A 12 6.51 15.94 -21.32
C PRO A 12 6.97 14.75 -20.48
N LYS A 13 6.10 13.76 -20.30
CA LYS A 13 6.44 12.48 -19.63
C LYS A 13 7.52 11.74 -20.44
N PRO A 14 8.48 11.04 -19.80
CA PRO A 14 9.41 10.16 -20.50
C PRO A 14 8.67 9.06 -21.25
N GLU A 15 9.23 8.68 -22.40
CA GLU A 15 8.69 7.63 -23.25
C GLU A 15 8.69 6.27 -22.54
N MET A 16 9.69 6.03 -21.71
CA MET A 16 9.84 4.82 -20.91
C MET A 16 9.85 5.10 -19.40
N ILE A 17 9.66 4.05 -18.61
CA ILE A 17 9.73 4.13 -17.15
C ILE A 17 11.19 4.28 -16.75
N LEU A 18 11.50 5.38 -16.05
CA LEU A 18 12.83 5.67 -15.52
C LEU A 18 12.79 5.70 -13.98
N PRO A 19 13.90 5.37 -13.29
CA PRO A 19 14.01 5.57 -11.86
C PRO A 19 14.08 7.06 -11.52
N PHE A 20 13.90 7.40 -10.24
CA PHE A 20 14.15 8.77 -9.79
C PHE A 20 15.65 9.03 -9.76
N CYS A 21 16.09 10.05 -10.49
CA CYS A 21 17.50 10.36 -10.73
C CYS A 21 18.02 11.56 -9.92
N GLY A 22 17.36 11.92 -8.82
CA GLY A 22 17.72 13.08 -7.99
C GLY A 22 17.10 14.40 -8.42
N GLU A 23 16.69 14.51 -9.69
CA GLU A 23 16.11 15.75 -10.25
C GLU A 23 14.59 15.85 -10.03
N ILE A 24 14.14 16.95 -9.42
CA ILE A 24 12.71 17.24 -9.20
C ILE A 24 12.21 18.16 -10.32
N VAL A 25 11.24 17.68 -11.09
CA VAL A 25 10.62 18.47 -12.16
C VAL A 25 9.60 19.44 -11.55
N ALA A 26 9.86 20.74 -11.65
CA ALA A 26 9.07 21.79 -10.99
C ALA A 26 7.59 21.80 -11.43
N ASP A 27 7.30 21.50 -12.70
CA ASP A 27 5.94 21.51 -13.27
C ASP A 27 5.09 20.29 -12.86
N TRP A 28 5.74 19.25 -12.36
CA TRP A 28 5.10 18.00 -11.99
C TRP A 28 4.72 17.99 -10.52
N CYS A 29 3.69 17.21 -10.20
CA CYS A 29 3.21 17.01 -8.85
C CYS A 29 4.35 16.54 -7.92
N CYS A 30 4.53 17.21 -6.77
CA CYS A 30 5.53 16.86 -5.75
C CYS A 30 5.23 15.55 -5.00
N ALA A 31 4.25 14.77 -5.43
CA ALA A 31 3.90 13.51 -4.78
C ALA A 31 4.78 12.38 -5.31
N VAL A 32 5.22 11.50 -4.42
CA VAL A 32 5.83 10.22 -4.81
C VAL A 32 4.73 9.28 -5.31
N ARG A 33 5.05 8.52 -6.35
CA ARG A 33 4.22 7.43 -6.87
C ARG A 33 5.04 6.16 -6.97
N LEU A 34 4.46 5.07 -6.51
CA LEU A 34 5.05 3.73 -6.64
C LEU A 34 4.74 3.16 -8.03
N ASN A 35 5.76 3.05 -8.89
CA ASN A 35 5.68 2.46 -10.22
C ASN A 35 6.53 1.19 -10.27
N HIS A 36 5.90 0.02 -10.23
CA HIS A 36 6.56 -1.30 -10.30
C HIS A 36 7.69 -1.53 -9.26
N GLY A 37 7.64 -0.83 -8.13
CA GLY A 37 8.67 -0.88 -7.08
C GLY A 37 9.64 0.32 -7.08
N LEU A 38 9.54 1.22 -8.06
CA LEU A 38 10.26 2.47 -8.12
C LEU A 38 9.43 3.58 -7.46
N HIS A 39 10.06 4.37 -6.60
CA HIS A 39 9.46 5.58 -6.03
C HIS A 39 9.85 6.76 -6.90
N THR A 40 8.95 7.17 -7.80
CA THR A 40 9.18 8.22 -8.82
C THR A 40 8.23 9.40 -8.62
N GLN A 41 8.57 10.57 -9.15
CA GLN A 41 7.69 11.73 -9.13
C GLN A 41 6.39 11.48 -9.92
N CYS A 42 5.27 11.96 -9.38
CA CYS A 42 4.00 11.94 -10.09
C CYS A 42 4.03 12.90 -11.29
N THR A 43 3.90 12.36 -12.50
CA THR A 43 4.00 13.13 -13.76
C THR A 43 2.76 13.97 -14.09
N ASN A 44 1.79 14.06 -13.17
CA ASN A 44 0.62 14.90 -13.33
C ASN A 44 0.96 16.36 -13.03
N GLY A 45 0.30 17.30 -13.69
CA GLY A 45 0.49 18.73 -13.42
C GLY A 45 -0.06 19.14 -12.05
N LYS A 46 0.63 20.08 -11.41
CA LYS A 46 0.19 20.72 -10.17
C LYS A 46 -1.13 21.48 -10.36
N VAL A 47 -1.92 21.58 -9.30
CA VAL A 47 -3.06 22.52 -9.25
C VAL A 47 -2.54 23.90 -8.88
N SER A 48 -3.12 24.97 -9.43
CA SER A 48 -2.75 26.35 -9.08
C SER A 48 -2.85 26.55 -7.57
N GLY A 49 -1.75 27.00 -6.94
CA GLY A 49 -1.67 27.21 -5.49
C GLY A 49 -1.42 25.95 -4.65
N SER A 50 -1.10 24.81 -5.28
CA SER A 50 -0.76 23.57 -4.57
C SER A 50 0.49 22.91 -5.18
N ASP A 51 1.29 22.27 -4.35
CA ASP A 51 2.42 21.44 -4.79
C ASP A 51 1.99 20.11 -5.42
N TYR A 52 0.71 19.75 -5.31
CA TYR A 52 0.18 18.47 -5.76
C TYR A 52 -0.84 18.61 -6.91
N CYS A 53 -0.98 17.55 -7.70
CA CYS A 53 -2.08 17.41 -8.64
C CYS A 53 -3.41 17.13 -7.91
N LYS A 54 -4.54 17.31 -8.59
CA LYS A 54 -5.89 17.16 -8.01
C LYS A 54 -6.10 15.82 -7.29
N THR A 55 -5.52 14.73 -7.79
CA THR A 55 -5.66 13.41 -7.17
C THR A 55 -4.76 13.25 -5.95
N CYS A 56 -3.53 13.77 -6.01
CA CYS A 56 -2.57 13.67 -4.91
C CYS A 56 -2.91 14.62 -3.77
N SER A 57 -3.41 15.83 -4.07
CA SER A 57 -3.95 16.75 -3.06
C SER A 57 -5.12 16.15 -2.30
N LYS A 58 -6.06 15.50 -2.99
CA LYS A 58 -7.14 14.73 -2.33
C LYS A 58 -6.62 13.56 -1.51
N ALA A 59 -5.59 12.86 -1.98
CA ALA A 59 -5.02 11.75 -1.23
C ALA A 59 -4.33 12.24 0.05
N ALA A 60 -3.62 13.37 -0.04
CA ALA A 60 -2.99 14.05 1.08
C ALA A 60 -4.02 14.48 2.14
N SER A 61 -5.12 15.11 1.72
CA SER A 61 -6.19 15.54 2.64
C SER A 61 -6.96 14.40 3.32
N ASN A 62 -6.80 13.17 2.86
CA ASN A 62 -7.39 11.97 3.47
C ASN A 62 -6.36 11.17 4.29
N SER A 63 -5.10 11.61 4.33
CA SER A 63 -4.04 11.02 5.12
C SER A 63 -3.94 11.74 6.47
N ALA A 64 -3.52 11.04 7.52
CA ALA A 64 -3.25 11.65 8.83
C ALA A 64 -2.04 12.59 8.82
N THR A 65 -1.17 12.48 7.82
CA THR A 65 0.09 13.24 7.72
C THR A 65 0.02 14.42 6.75
N ASP A 66 -1.16 14.73 6.20
CA ASP A 66 -1.37 15.74 5.14
C ASP A 66 -0.44 15.57 3.92
N LYS A 67 0.09 14.36 3.73
CA LYS A 67 1.02 13.98 2.67
C LYS A 67 0.43 12.88 1.80
N PRO A 68 0.79 12.82 0.50
CA PRO A 68 0.39 11.73 -0.39
C PRO A 68 0.78 10.35 0.19
N PRO A 69 0.10 9.27 -0.23
CA PRO A 69 0.20 7.95 0.41
C PRO A 69 1.58 7.27 0.31
N TYR A 70 2.47 7.79 -0.53
CA TYR A 70 3.83 7.30 -0.72
C TYR A 70 4.89 8.33 -0.33
N GLY A 71 4.51 9.49 0.24
CA GLY A 71 5.41 10.58 0.63
C GLY A 71 5.53 11.72 -0.40
N ASP A 72 6.38 12.69 -0.06
CA ASP A 72 6.74 13.84 -0.91
C ASP A 72 8.06 13.56 -1.66
N ILE A 73 8.17 14.05 -2.90
CA ILE A 73 9.36 13.86 -3.73
C ILE A 73 10.58 14.57 -3.16
N ARG A 74 10.39 15.65 -2.39
CA ARG A 74 11.48 16.38 -1.71
C ARG A 74 12.12 15.51 -0.63
N GLU A 75 11.32 14.74 0.12
CA GLU A 75 11.81 13.77 1.11
C GLU A 75 12.56 12.62 0.42
N ARG A 76 12.05 12.17 -0.74
CA ARG A 76 12.72 11.16 -1.55
C ARG A 76 14.06 11.65 -2.10
N ALA A 77 14.17 12.93 -2.46
CA ALA A 77 15.40 13.53 -2.97
C ALA A 77 16.49 13.68 -1.91
N GLN A 78 16.11 13.81 -0.63
CA GLN A 78 17.05 13.82 0.50
C GLN A 78 17.53 12.41 0.89
N ALA A 79 16.76 11.37 0.56
CA ALA A 79 17.12 10.00 0.84
C ALA A 79 18.08 9.44 -0.24
N GLU A 80 18.95 8.52 0.18
CA GLU A 80 19.85 7.80 -0.73
C GLU A 80 19.06 6.98 -1.78
N VAL A 81 19.72 6.71 -2.92
CA VAL A 81 19.12 6.16 -4.12
C VAL A 81 18.32 4.87 -3.86
N LEU A 82 18.76 3.97 -2.97
CA LEU A 82 18.04 2.72 -2.69
C LEU A 82 17.48 2.59 -1.26
N SER A 83 17.69 3.59 -0.39
CA SER A 83 17.32 3.49 1.02
C SER A 83 15.94 4.06 1.36
N TYR A 84 15.33 4.83 0.45
CA TYR A 84 14.02 5.43 0.71
C TYR A 84 12.95 4.38 1.01
N ARG A 85 12.22 4.64 2.10
CA ARG A 85 11.04 3.89 2.51
C ARG A 85 9.84 4.81 2.49
N ASP A 86 8.77 4.34 1.87
CA ASP A 86 7.49 5.05 1.93
C ASP A 86 6.90 4.98 3.36
N PRO A 87 5.90 5.82 3.69
CA PRO A 87 5.21 5.75 4.99
C PRO A 87 4.55 4.39 5.29
N LYS A 88 4.49 3.48 4.32
CA LYS A 88 3.98 2.12 4.47
C LYS A 88 5.09 1.07 4.61
N GLY A 89 6.34 1.50 4.74
CA GLY A 89 7.52 0.64 4.97
C GLY A 89 8.08 -0.07 3.74
N ARG A 90 7.59 0.22 2.52
CA ARG A 90 8.12 -0.34 1.27
C ARG A 90 9.36 0.41 0.84
N GLN A 91 10.41 -0.35 0.55
CA GLN A 91 11.69 0.18 0.08
C GLN A 91 11.74 0.27 -1.45
N THR A 92 12.48 1.25 -1.97
CA THR A 92 12.81 1.37 -3.39
C THR A 92 13.56 0.16 -3.93
N MET A 93 13.08 -0.37 -5.05
CA MET A 93 13.76 -1.44 -5.79
C MET A 93 14.80 -0.87 -6.76
N PRO A 94 15.92 -1.56 -7.02
CA PRO A 94 16.83 -1.21 -8.10
C PRO A 94 16.13 -1.27 -9.46
N TYR A 95 16.53 -0.37 -10.38
CA TYR A 95 15.95 -0.29 -11.71
C TYR A 95 16.20 -1.55 -12.53
N ALA A 96 17.37 -2.18 -12.39
CA ALA A 96 17.71 -3.41 -13.09
C ALA A 96 16.68 -4.53 -12.87
N ASN A 97 16.19 -4.69 -11.64
CA ASN A 97 15.15 -5.67 -11.32
C ASN A 97 13.80 -5.34 -11.99
N VAL A 98 13.52 -4.05 -12.20
CA VAL A 98 12.28 -3.58 -12.84
C VAL A 98 12.41 -3.70 -14.37
N ALA A 99 13.58 -3.39 -14.91
CA ALA A 99 13.90 -3.54 -16.31
C ALA A 99 13.80 -5.02 -16.76
N GLU A 100 14.28 -5.96 -15.96
CA GLU A 100 14.09 -7.39 -16.23
C GLU A 100 12.62 -7.81 -16.26
N LYS A 101 11.83 -7.36 -15.26
CA LYS A 101 10.40 -7.70 -15.16
C LYS A 101 9.58 -7.13 -16.31
N LEU A 102 9.92 -5.91 -16.75
CA LEU A 102 9.22 -5.19 -17.81
C LEU A 102 9.87 -5.37 -19.19
N LYS A 103 10.95 -6.17 -19.29
CA LYS A 103 11.75 -6.40 -20.51
C LYS A 103 12.19 -5.08 -21.17
N LEU A 104 12.64 -4.13 -20.35
CA LEU A 104 13.16 -2.84 -20.80
C LEU A 104 14.66 -2.94 -21.06
N ASP A 105 15.12 -2.24 -22.10
CA ASP A 105 16.54 -2.10 -22.39
C ASP A 105 17.17 -1.02 -21.50
N LEU A 106 18.20 -1.41 -20.74
CA LEU A 106 18.92 -0.52 -19.84
C LEU A 106 19.68 0.59 -20.59
N GLN A 107 20.22 0.30 -21.78
CA GLN A 107 20.97 1.29 -22.56
C GLN A 107 20.05 2.39 -23.07
N LYS A 108 18.87 2.01 -23.58
CA LYS A 108 17.81 2.97 -23.95
C LYS A 108 17.34 3.80 -22.77
N ALA A 109 17.26 3.22 -21.56
CA ALA A 109 16.90 3.97 -20.36
C ALA A 109 17.92 5.09 -20.06
N VAL A 110 19.21 4.78 -20.17
CA VAL A 110 20.30 5.75 -19.98
C VAL A 110 20.25 6.84 -21.06
N SER A 111 20.03 6.49 -22.32
CA SER A 111 19.93 7.50 -23.39
C SER A 111 18.71 8.41 -23.24
N VAL A 112 17.54 7.86 -22.87
CA VAL A 112 16.32 8.67 -22.64
C VAL A 112 16.45 9.55 -21.39
N ALA A 113 17.15 9.08 -20.36
CA ALA A 113 17.47 9.90 -19.18
C ALA A 113 18.45 11.03 -19.55
N ALA A 114 19.52 10.73 -20.27
CA ALA A 114 20.52 11.70 -20.70
C ALA A 114 19.92 12.79 -21.62
N ALA A 115 19.02 12.41 -22.53
CA ALA A 115 18.27 13.36 -23.38
C ALA A 115 17.43 14.37 -22.57
N ARG A 116 17.17 14.09 -21.29
CA ARG A 116 16.45 14.95 -20.35
C ARG A 116 17.36 15.63 -19.33
N GLY A 117 18.67 15.46 -19.44
CA GLY A 117 19.65 15.94 -18.47
C GLY A 117 19.65 15.15 -17.16
N TRP A 118 19.16 13.90 -17.16
CA TRP A 118 19.15 13.04 -15.99
C TRP A 118 20.22 11.95 -16.09
N GLN A 119 20.89 11.67 -14.98
CA GLN A 119 21.86 10.59 -14.87
C GLN A 119 21.30 9.49 -13.97
N ILE A 120 21.16 8.27 -14.51
CA ILE A 120 20.75 7.11 -13.70
C ILE A 120 21.94 6.68 -12.82
N PRO A 121 21.81 6.71 -11.49
CA PRO A 121 22.87 6.26 -10.59
C PRO A 121 23.23 4.78 -10.82
N ALA A 122 24.52 4.44 -10.70
CA ALA A 122 25.02 3.09 -10.93
C ALA A 122 24.33 2.03 -10.02
N GLU A 123 23.98 2.41 -8.79
CA GLU A 123 23.23 1.55 -7.86
C GLU A 123 21.91 1.03 -8.44
N HIS A 124 21.24 1.81 -9.28
CA HIS A 124 20.00 1.38 -9.92
C HIS A 124 20.24 0.33 -11.01
N LEU A 125 21.45 0.25 -11.57
CA LEU A 125 21.82 -0.73 -12.61
C LEU A 125 22.27 -2.07 -12.01
N VAL A 126 22.56 -2.12 -10.71
CA VAL A 126 22.91 -3.36 -10.01
C VAL A 126 21.65 -4.11 -9.59
N LYS A 127 21.53 -5.36 -10.03
CA LYS A 127 20.41 -6.23 -9.65
C LYS A 127 20.53 -6.63 -8.18
N ARG A 128 19.46 -6.46 -7.42
CA ARG A 128 19.38 -6.94 -6.03
C ARG A 128 18.51 -8.18 -5.97
N SER A 129 19.10 -9.35 -5.78
CA SER A 129 18.37 -10.56 -5.48
C SER A 129 18.00 -10.57 -3.99
N VAL A 130 16.74 -10.31 -3.66
CA VAL A 130 16.26 -10.52 -2.28
C VAL A 130 15.92 -12.01 -2.15
N LYS A 131 16.66 -12.74 -1.32
CA LYS A 131 16.29 -14.11 -0.90
C LYS A 131 15.01 -14.00 -0.07
N ARG A 132 13.86 -14.26 -0.70
CA ARG A 132 12.56 -14.19 -0.03
C ARG A 132 12.45 -15.32 0.99
N GLY A 133 12.04 -15.00 2.21
CA GLY A 133 12.14 -15.87 3.39
C GLY A 133 11.45 -17.25 3.26
N ARG A 134 12.26 -18.29 3.31
CA ARG A 134 12.42 -19.22 4.43
C ARG A 134 13.94 -19.45 4.52
N PRO A 135 14.61 -19.32 5.67
CA PRO A 135 15.98 -19.80 5.74
C PRO A 135 15.96 -21.26 5.27
N GLY A 136 16.67 -21.55 4.18
CA GLY A 136 16.88 -22.93 3.77
C GLY A 136 17.38 -23.66 5.00
N LYS A 137 16.84 -24.85 5.29
CA LYS A 137 17.26 -25.62 6.46
C LYS A 137 18.71 -26.06 6.25
N SER A 138 19.66 -25.17 6.60
CA SER A 138 21.05 -25.50 6.79
C SER A 138 21.15 -26.20 8.14
N ALA A 139 20.95 -27.51 8.12
CA ALA A 139 21.56 -28.37 9.11
C ALA A 139 23.08 -28.30 8.87
N ALA A 140 23.74 -27.44 9.63
CA ALA A 140 25.19 -27.43 9.80
C ALA A 140 25.50 -26.68 11.11
N VAL A 141 25.01 -27.22 12.21
CA VAL A 141 25.78 -27.21 13.46
C VAL A 141 26.40 -28.60 13.50
N SER A 142 27.70 -28.68 13.28
CA SER A 142 28.52 -29.77 13.80
C SER A 142 29.98 -29.32 13.74
N ASP A 143 30.43 -28.97 14.93
CA ASP A 143 31.79 -28.99 15.42
C ASP A 143 32.63 -30.15 14.88
N THR A 144 33.89 -29.83 14.59
CA THR A 144 35.13 -30.61 14.74
C THR A 144 35.02 -32.13 15.07
N ASP A 145 35.54 -32.90 14.10
CA ASP A 145 36.41 -34.09 14.21
C ASP A 145 35.84 -35.53 14.28
N SER A 146 36.52 -36.39 13.51
CA SER A 146 36.64 -37.87 13.56
C SER A 146 35.65 -38.80 12.82
N ASP A 147 36.14 -39.22 11.65
CA ASP A 147 36.28 -40.60 11.12
C ASP A 147 35.12 -41.47 10.55
N SER A 148 35.41 -42.01 9.36
CA SER A 148 34.99 -43.27 8.70
C SER A 148 33.53 -43.63 8.30
N SER A 149 33.35 -43.57 6.98
CA SER A 149 32.93 -44.68 6.07
C SER A 149 31.47 -45.22 6.00
N SER A 150 30.97 -45.19 4.76
CA SER A 150 30.15 -46.20 4.06
C SER A 150 28.62 -46.34 4.29
N SER A 151 27.89 -46.03 3.21
CA SER A 151 26.81 -46.83 2.57
C SER A 151 25.51 -47.26 3.30
N SER A 152 24.40 -46.88 2.65
CA SER A 152 23.17 -47.68 2.39
C SER A 152 21.94 -47.68 3.33
N LYS A 153 20.80 -47.39 2.67
CA LYS A 153 19.42 -47.95 2.79
C LYS A 153 18.59 -47.78 4.08
N LYS A 154 17.58 -46.90 3.93
CA LYS A 154 16.12 -47.13 4.10
C LYS A 154 15.66 -48.02 5.28
N LYS A 155 15.02 -47.40 6.29
CA LYS A 155 13.87 -47.98 7.04
C LYS A 155 12.97 -46.85 7.59
N LYS A 156 11.69 -46.86 7.16
CA LYS A 156 10.62 -46.05 7.76
C LYS A 156 10.40 -46.54 9.20
N LYS A 157 10.62 -45.68 10.20
CA LYS A 157 10.13 -45.89 11.58
C LYS A 157 8.98 -44.92 11.85
N LEU A 158 7.77 -45.46 11.95
CA LEU A 158 6.65 -44.80 12.62
C LEU A 158 7.07 -44.54 14.07
N LEU A 159 7.17 -43.28 14.47
CA LEU A 159 7.44 -42.89 15.86
C LEU A 159 6.26 -42.08 16.38
N LYS A 160 5.56 -42.77 17.30
CA LYS A 160 4.59 -42.34 18.31
C LYS A 160 4.53 -40.81 18.51
N VAL A 161 3.34 -40.26 18.30
CA VAL A 161 2.94 -38.92 18.75
C VAL A 161 3.16 -38.83 20.26
N LYS A 162 4.17 -38.07 20.69
CA LYS A 162 4.20 -37.51 22.04
C LYS A 162 3.40 -36.21 21.98
N LYS A 163 2.28 -36.21 22.69
CA LYS A 163 1.33 -35.10 22.83
C LYS A 163 2.10 -33.84 23.26
N ALA A 164 2.29 -32.93 22.31
CA ALA A 164 2.69 -31.57 22.61
C ALA A 164 1.59 -30.96 23.49
N LYS A 165 1.99 -30.28 24.58
CA LYS A 165 1.11 -29.40 25.34
C LYS A 165 0.45 -28.44 24.35
N SER A 166 -0.84 -28.64 24.07
CA SER A 166 -1.59 -27.73 23.23
C SER A 166 -1.74 -26.42 23.97
N GLN A 167 -1.76 -25.31 23.23
CA GLN A 167 -1.84 -23.95 23.77
C GLN A 167 -3.04 -23.74 24.72
N SER A 168 -4.05 -24.60 24.65
CA SER A 168 -5.17 -24.68 25.59
C SER A 168 -4.74 -24.91 27.04
N ASP A 169 -3.71 -25.74 27.28
CA ASP A 169 -3.23 -26.06 28.65
C ASP A 169 -2.45 -24.90 29.29
N LEU A 170 -1.88 -24.00 28.47
CA LEU A 170 -1.22 -22.79 28.96
C LEU A 170 -2.25 -21.71 29.31
N ILE A 171 -3.30 -21.59 28.50
CA ILE A 171 -4.41 -20.66 28.76
C ILE A 171 -5.17 -21.07 30.03
N ALA A 172 -5.42 -22.36 30.23
CA ALA A 172 -6.07 -22.87 31.43
C ALA A 172 -5.30 -22.55 32.72
N LYS A 173 -3.96 -22.59 32.68
CA LYS A 173 -3.13 -22.22 33.83
C LYS A 173 -3.17 -20.73 34.14
N LEU A 174 -3.12 -19.87 33.12
CA LEU A 174 -3.18 -18.42 33.29
C LEU A 174 -4.56 -17.95 33.79
N VAL A 175 -5.64 -18.62 33.38
CA VAL A 175 -7.00 -18.31 33.87
C VAL A 175 -7.19 -18.75 35.34
N ALA A 176 -6.58 -19.88 35.73
CA ALA A 176 -6.62 -20.32 37.13
C ALA A 176 -5.85 -19.36 38.06
N GLU A 177 -4.66 -18.91 37.64
CA GLU A 177 -3.83 -17.97 38.41
C GLU A 177 -4.50 -16.60 38.59
N ALA A 178 -5.26 -16.13 37.59
CA ALA A 178 -6.04 -14.90 37.69
C ALA A 178 -7.29 -15.04 38.57
N GLY A 179 -7.85 -16.24 38.71
CA GLY A 179 -9.02 -16.51 39.54
C GLY A 179 -8.71 -16.49 41.04
N GLU A 180 -7.52 -16.95 41.44
CA GLU A 180 -7.09 -16.95 42.84
C GLU A 180 -6.78 -15.55 43.40
N GLN A 181 -6.36 -14.60 42.55
CA GLN A 181 -6.14 -13.21 42.98
C GLN A 181 -7.43 -12.43 43.28
N LEU A 182 -8.59 -12.90 42.81
CA LEU A 182 -9.89 -12.22 42.98
C LEU A 182 -10.74 -12.75 44.14
N LEU A 183 -10.35 -13.87 44.78
CA LEU A 183 -11.15 -14.51 45.84
C LEU A 183 -10.44 -14.55 47.20
N GLY A 184 -9.34 -13.81 47.35
CA GLY A 184 -8.49 -13.85 48.54
C GLY A 184 -8.69 -12.74 49.59
N GLU A 185 -9.61 -11.77 49.41
CA GLU A 185 -9.69 -10.65 50.36
C GLU A 185 -11.13 -10.09 50.52
N GLU A 186 -11.93 -10.76 51.35
CA GLU A 186 -12.99 -10.16 52.18
C GLU A 186 -12.71 -10.65 53.63
N SER A 187 -12.63 -9.85 54.69
CA SER A 187 -13.61 -8.88 55.18
C SER A 187 -13.05 -8.11 56.40
N SER A 188 -13.36 -6.81 56.51
CA SER A 188 -14.02 -6.17 57.69
C SER A 188 -13.68 -4.69 57.84
N GLY A 189 -14.70 -3.82 57.89
CA GLY A 189 -14.60 -2.48 58.48
C GLY A 189 -15.37 -1.36 57.78
N GLU A 190 -16.64 -1.18 58.15
CA GLU A 190 -17.61 -0.18 57.68
C GLU A 190 -17.44 1.22 58.32
N SER A 191 -17.63 2.31 57.55
CA SER A 191 -18.57 3.42 57.86
C SER A 191 -18.50 4.62 56.88
N GLU A 192 -19.67 4.88 56.25
CA GLU A 192 -20.33 6.18 55.99
C GLU A 192 -19.60 7.35 55.27
N ALA A 193 -20.03 7.63 54.03
CA ALA A 193 -20.97 8.71 53.68
C ALA A 193 -20.63 9.46 52.36
N GLU A 194 -21.63 9.44 51.45
CA GLU A 194 -22.01 10.47 50.46
C GLU A 194 -21.06 10.81 49.27
N SER A 195 -21.37 10.32 48.07
CA SER A 195 -22.03 11.16 47.03
C SER A 195 -22.11 10.50 45.62
N VAL A 196 -23.34 10.52 45.08
CA VAL A 196 -23.75 10.65 43.66
C VAL A 196 -23.32 9.62 42.60
N SER A 197 -24.13 8.57 42.53
CA SER A 197 -24.72 7.90 41.35
C SER A 197 -24.15 8.09 39.92
N SER A 198 -23.86 6.91 39.35
CA SER A 198 -24.18 6.48 37.97
C SER A 198 -23.14 6.67 36.86
N ALA A 199 -22.08 5.86 36.96
CA ALA A 199 -21.44 5.25 35.80
C ALA A 199 -22.32 4.13 35.23
N ALA A 200 -23.14 4.45 34.22
CA ALA A 200 -23.86 3.47 33.40
C ALA A 200 -24.15 4.03 32.00
N SER A 201 -23.15 4.12 31.11
CA SER A 201 -23.35 4.25 29.65
C SER A 201 -22.05 4.30 28.85
N THR A 202 -21.30 3.19 28.78
CA THR A 202 -20.18 3.03 27.83
C THR A 202 -20.38 1.93 26.78
N ALA A 203 -21.49 1.18 26.82
CA ALA A 203 -21.83 0.20 25.78
C ALA A 203 -22.56 0.81 24.56
N SER A 204 -23.31 1.91 24.72
CA SER A 204 -24.25 2.40 23.70
C SER A 204 -23.63 3.22 22.54
N LYS A 205 -22.36 3.64 22.66
CA LYS A 205 -21.71 4.53 21.68
C LYS A 205 -20.98 3.78 20.55
N ALA A 206 -20.62 2.51 20.77
CA ALA A 206 -19.98 1.66 19.77
C ALA A 206 -21.00 1.12 18.75
N GLU A 207 -22.17 0.68 19.21
CA GLU A 207 -23.25 0.17 18.36
C GLU A 207 -23.87 1.27 17.48
N LEU A 208 -24.04 2.49 18.02
CA LEU A 208 -24.57 3.62 17.26
C LEU A 208 -23.60 4.11 16.16
N LYS A 209 -22.27 3.94 16.35
CA LYS A 209 -21.26 4.20 15.31
C LYS A 209 -21.23 3.12 14.24
N ALA A 210 -21.46 1.85 14.59
CA ALA A 210 -21.52 0.76 13.63
C ALA A 210 -22.75 0.87 12.70
N ALA A 211 -23.92 1.18 13.25
CA ALA A 211 -25.15 1.38 12.48
C ALA A 211 -25.05 2.58 11.50
N LYS A 212 -24.46 3.70 11.94
CA LYS A 212 -24.23 4.88 11.06
C LYS A 212 -23.25 4.57 9.91
N LYS A 213 -22.25 3.72 10.14
CA LYS A 213 -21.28 3.33 9.09
C LYS A 213 -21.91 2.39 8.05
N ALA A 214 -22.80 1.49 8.47
CA ALA A 214 -23.54 0.60 7.58
C ALA A 214 -24.53 1.38 6.68
N LYS A 215 -25.31 2.32 7.24
CA LYS A 215 -26.26 3.13 6.47
C LYS A 215 -25.57 4.01 5.42
N LYS A 216 -24.40 4.58 5.74
CA LYS A 216 -23.59 5.39 4.82
C LYS A 216 -22.95 4.57 3.68
N LEU A 217 -22.69 3.28 3.89
CA LEU A 217 -22.19 2.38 2.84
C LEU A 217 -23.31 2.01 1.85
N ALA A 218 -24.51 1.71 2.35
CA ALA A 218 -25.67 1.39 1.52
C ALA A 218 -26.09 2.57 0.61
N GLU A 219 -26.11 3.80 1.14
CA GLU A 219 -26.45 5.00 0.36
C GLU A 219 -25.43 5.30 -0.75
N LYS A 220 -24.14 5.03 -0.48
CA LYS A 220 -23.06 5.23 -1.47
C LYS A 220 -23.09 4.19 -2.60
N GLU A 221 -23.58 2.98 -2.33
CA GLU A 221 -23.78 1.97 -3.37
C GLU A 221 -25.01 2.28 -4.23
N ALA A 222 -26.13 2.68 -3.63
CA ALA A 222 -27.32 3.12 -4.35
C ALA A 222 -27.04 4.31 -5.30
N ALA A 223 -26.29 5.31 -4.82
CA ALA A 223 -25.91 6.47 -5.64
C ALA A 223 -24.95 6.13 -6.81
N LYS A 224 -24.13 5.08 -6.67
CA LYS A 224 -23.27 4.60 -7.76
C LYS A 224 -24.04 3.80 -8.80
N ALA A 225 -25.01 3.00 -8.39
CA ALA A 225 -25.89 2.24 -9.28
C ALA A 225 -26.73 3.18 -10.15
N ALA A 226 -27.33 4.22 -9.55
CA ALA A 226 -28.12 5.22 -10.29
C ALA A 226 -27.29 5.95 -11.37
N LYS A 227 -26.05 6.35 -11.05
CA LYS A 227 -25.15 7.01 -12.02
C LYS A 227 -24.68 6.11 -13.16
N LEU A 228 -24.59 4.80 -12.93
CA LEU A 228 -24.27 3.86 -13.99
C LEU A 228 -25.46 3.67 -14.93
N ALA A 229 -26.67 3.53 -14.39
CA ALA A 229 -27.90 3.41 -15.19
C ALA A 229 -28.15 4.65 -16.08
N GLU A 230 -27.96 5.86 -15.55
CA GLU A 230 -28.12 7.10 -16.33
C GLU A 230 -27.10 7.21 -17.49
N LYS A 231 -25.86 6.76 -17.25
CA LYS A 231 -24.80 6.78 -18.27
C LYS A 231 -25.04 5.74 -19.35
N GLU A 232 -25.65 4.60 -19.03
CA GLU A 232 -26.03 3.59 -20.02
C GLU A 232 -27.24 4.03 -20.85
N ALA A 233 -28.26 4.61 -20.22
CA ALA A 233 -29.40 5.20 -20.94
C ALA A 233 -28.96 6.31 -21.92
N ALA A 234 -28.07 7.21 -21.51
CA ALA A 234 -27.55 8.26 -22.37
C ALA A 234 -26.70 7.74 -23.55
N LYS A 235 -26.03 6.60 -23.39
CA LYS A 235 -25.29 5.95 -24.49
C LYS A 235 -26.23 5.26 -25.46
N ALA A 236 -27.27 4.60 -24.96
CA ALA A 236 -28.29 3.94 -25.78
C ALA A 236 -29.04 4.97 -26.66
N ALA A 237 -29.45 6.11 -26.07
CA ALA A 237 -30.09 7.19 -26.82
C ALA A 237 -29.21 7.75 -27.97
N LYS A 238 -27.91 7.94 -27.71
CA LYS A 238 -26.96 8.42 -28.73
C LYS A 238 -26.67 7.40 -29.83
N LEU A 239 -26.80 6.11 -29.55
CA LEU A 239 -26.67 5.06 -30.57
C LEU A 239 -27.92 5.02 -31.44
N ALA A 240 -29.12 5.09 -30.84
CA ALA A 240 -30.38 5.14 -31.57
C ALA A 240 -30.48 6.37 -32.49
N GLU A 241 -30.05 7.55 -32.02
CA GLU A 241 -30.05 8.77 -32.84
C GLU A 241 -29.09 8.67 -34.04
N LYS A 242 -27.93 8.02 -33.86
CA LYS A 242 -26.97 7.77 -34.95
C LYS A 242 -27.46 6.74 -35.96
N GLU A 243 -28.20 5.73 -35.52
CA GLU A 243 -28.79 4.74 -36.42
C GLU A 243 -29.96 5.34 -37.21
N ALA A 244 -30.81 6.14 -36.57
CA ALA A 244 -31.89 6.87 -37.26
C ALA A 244 -31.35 7.85 -38.31
N ALA A 245 -30.27 8.58 -37.99
CA ALA A 245 -29.63 9.51 -38.94
C ALA A 245 -28.91 8.81 -40.12
N LYS A 246 -28.53 7.53 -39.97
CA LYS A 246 -27.98 6.73 -41.07
C LYS A 246 -29.11 6.19 -41.96
N ALA A 247 -30.16 5.63 -41.36
CA ALA A 247 -31.32 5.13 -42.10
C ALA A 247 -32.01 6.21 -42.94
N ALA A 248 -32.04 7.47 -42.47
CA ALA A 248 -32.58 8.59 -43.24
C ALA A 248 -31.69 9.01 -44.43
N LYS A 249 -30.37 8.74 -44.39
CA LYS A 249 -29.45 9.01 -45.50
C LYS A 249 -29.41 7.90 -46.54
N ASP A 250 -29.77 6.67 -46.16
CA ASP A 250 -29.84 5.53 -47.07
C ASP A 250 -31.21 5.44 -47.79
N ALA A 251 -32.17 6.33 -47.45
CA ALA A 251 -33.51 6.40 -48.03
C ALA A 251 -33.75 7.64 -48.94
N GLU A 252 -32.73 8.47 -49.12
CA GLU A 252 -32.67 9.59 -50.10
C GLU A 252 -31.79 9.18 -51.29
#